data_AF-A0A1V3MV66-F1
#
_entry.id   AF-A0A1V3MV66-F1
#
_cell.length_a   1.000
_cell.length_b   1.000
_cell.length_c   1.000
_cell.angle_alpha   90.00
_cell.angle_beta   90.00
_cell.angle_gamma   90.00
#
_symmetry.space_group_name_H-M   'P 1'
#
loop_
_entity.id
_entity.type
_entity.pdbx_description
1 polymer ?
#
loop_
_entity_poly.entity_id
_entity_poly.type
_entity_poly.pdbx_seq_one_letter_code
_entity_poly.pdbx_strand_id
1 'polypeptide(L)'
;MSGEDDESSTEKKDVEITAGGSTVYRYENQPEEKDPKDLFPEVQCVYLDEIEDHLAKYIAEPDLVFHEIISELVHIDVHWIKPTANYPYNILVTSGMSDLPMNVPEEIDDKQAYERAELMVVLPADWKIGEEEFQDDNNYWPVYFLKRLARFPHEYKTWLGYGHTIPNGMEAEEIANTGFGCMLLLPPMLSFNEEFLELQTKDGNIINFYAMIPVYKEEMDFKLEEGTDALLDLFDEYGISELVDIDRPNVCRK
;
A
#
# COMPACT_ATOMS: atom_id res chain seq x y z
N MET A 1 1.24 -15.13 52.33
CA MET A 1 2.60 -15.11 51.76
C MET A 1 2.71 -16.31 50.84
N SER A 2 2.61 -16.05 49.54
CA SER A 2 2.92 -16.89 48.36
C SER A 2 2.13 -16.22 47.21
N GLY A 3 2.65 -15.19 46.51
CA GLY A 3 3.79 -15.27 45.58
C GLY A 3 3.34 -16.15 44.40
N GLU A 4 2.52 -15.64 43.47
CA GLU A 4 2.92 -14.88 42.26
C GLU A 4 4.17 -15.46 41.61
N ASP A 5 3.95 -16.20 40.52
CA ASP A 5 4.82 -16.35 39.36
C ASP A 5 3.91 -16.82 38.22
N ASP A 6 3.26 -15.87 37.55
CA ASP A 6 2.58 -16.11 36.26
C ASP A 6 3.56 -15.68 35.17
N GLU A 7 4.37 -16.63 34.69
CA GLU A 7 5.25 -16.45 33.55
C GLU A 7 4.38 -16.23 32.29
N SER A 8 4.16 -14.96 31.97
CA SER A 8 3.76 -14.51 30.64
C SER A 8 4.83 -14.93 29.63
N SER A 9 4.67 -16.13 29.08
CA SER A 9 5.41 -16.60 27.93
C SER A 9 4.96 -15.79 26.72
N THR A 10 5.78 -14.82 26.32
CA THR A 10 5.67 -14.16 25.04
C THR A 10 6.03 -15.20 23.98
N GLU A 11 5.02 -15.80 23.34
CA GLU A 11 5.23 -16.65 22.17
C GLU A 11 5.91 -15.81 21.09
N LYS A 12 7.21 -16.03 20.89
CA LYS A 12 7.91 -15.57 19.70
C LYS A 12 7.23 -16.22 18.50
N LYS A 13 6.51 -15.44 17.70
CA LYS A 13 6.11 -15.88 16.36
C LYS A 13 7.40 -16.19 15.59
N ASP A 14 7.57 -17.43 15.17
CA ASP A 14 8.70 -17.82 14.33
C ASP A 14 8.66 -16.97 13.06
N VAL A 15 9.66 -16.11 12.88
CA VAL A 15 9.78 -15.24 11.72
C VAL A 15 10.32 -16.08 10.55
N GLU A 16 9.47 -16.32 9.56
CA GLU A 16 9.85 -17.01 8.32
C GLU A 16 10.58 -16.03 7.40
N ILE A 17 11.81 -16.38 6.99
CA ILE A 17 12.62 -15.61 6.03
C ILE A 17 12.78 -16.43 4.76
N THR A 18 12.51 -15.82 3.60
CA THR A 18 12.64 -16.50 2.29
C THR A 18 14.10 -16.61 1.86
N ALA A 19 14.36 -17.42 0.82
CA ALA A 19 15.71 -17.56 0.26
C ALA A 19 16.28 -16.21 -0.22
N GLY A 20 15.43 -15.35 -0.80
CA GLY A 20 15.74 -13.98 -1.19
C GLY A 20 15.79 -12.97 -0.04
N GLY A 21 15.70 -13.42 1.21
CA GLY A 21 15.85 -12.57 2.40
C GLY A 21 14.62 -11.75 2.81
N SER A 22 13.45 -12.01 2.21
CA SER A 22 12.20 -11.32 2.60
C SER A 22 11.58 -11.95 3.84
N THR A 23 11.04 -11.13 4.74
CA THR A 23 10.21 -11.61 5.86
C THR A 23 8.80 -11.95 5.39
N VAL A 24 8.31 -13.14 5.77
CA VAL A 24 6.94 -13.59 5.47
C VAL A 24 6.05 -13.39 6.69
N TYR A 25 4.97 -12.64 6.49
CA TYR A 25 3.93 -12.44 7.49
C TYR A 25 2.64 -13.14 7.08
N ARG A 26 2.08 -13.96 7.98
CA ARG A 26 0.82 -14.70 7.75
C ARG A 26 -0.27 -14.21 8.68
N TYR A 27 -1.48 -14.09 8.15
CA TYR A 27 -2.62 -13.51 8.86
C TYR A 27 -3.85 -14.42 8.72
N GLU A 28 -4.56 -14.65 9.82
CA GLU A 28 -5.83 -15.36 9.81
C GLU A 28 -6.99 -14.36 9.68
N ASN A 29 -8.05 -14.75 8.96
CA ASN A 29 -9.28 -13.94 8.86
C ASN A 29 -9.88 -13.78 10.26
N GLN A 30 -10.08 -12.54 10.70
CA GLN A 30 -10.80 -12.26 11.94
C GLN A 30 -12.31 -12.37 11.70
N PRO A 31 -13.07 -13.14 12.50
CA PRO A 31 -14.52 -13.19 12.37
C PRO A 31 -15.17 -11.88 12.83
N GLU A 32 -16.08 -11.32 12.03
CA GLU A 32 -16.79 -10.08 12.37
C GLU A 32 -18.27 -10.34 12.72
N GLU A 33 -18.61 -10.20 14.01
CA GLU A 33 -19.93 -9.70 14.43
C GLU A 33 -19.66 -8.39 15.19
N LYS A 34 -20.14 -7.25 14.70
CA LYS A 34 -19.80 -5.93 15.27
C LYS A 34 -20.99 -4.97 15.38
N ASP A 35 -20.92 -4.10 16.40
CA ASP A 35 -21.97 -3.13 16.77
C ASP A 35 -21.93 -1.92 15.81
N PRO A 36 -23.08 -1.42 15.31
CA PRO A 36 -23.15 -0.25 14.44
C PRO A 36 -22.44 1.02 14.94
N LYS A 37 -22.11 1.12 16.24
CA LYS A 37 -21.35 2.25 16.80
C LYS A 37 -19.87 2.24 16.47
N ASP A 38 -19.32 1.09 16.10
CA ASP A 38 -17.90 0.92 15.78
C ASP A 38 -17.61 1.19 14.28
N LEU A 39 -18.62 1.66 13.53
CA LEU A 39 -18.54 1.92 12.08
C LEU A 39 -17.82 3.22 11.68
N PHE A 40 -17.36 4.02 12.66
CA PHE A 40 -16.65 5.28 12.43
C PHE A 40 -15.37 5.33 13.27
N PRO A 41 -14.23 5.71 12.69
CA PRO A 41 -12.96 5.70 13.40
C PRO A 41 -12.90 6.85 14.41
N GLU A 42 -12.28 6.61 15.57
CA GLU A 42 -12.10 7.65 16.60
C GLU A 42 -11.14 8.78 16.14
N VAL A 43 -10.25 8.46 15.20
CA VAL A 43 -9.23 9.34 14.65
C VAL A 43 -9.38 9.37 13.13
N GLN A 44 -9.53 10.57 12.56
CA GLN A 44 -9.68 10.77 11.12
C GLN A 44 -9.16 12.16 10.72
N CYS A 45 -8.66 12.25 9.49
CA CYS A 45 -8.18 13.49 8.87
C CYS A 45 -7.07 14.17 9.69
N VAL A 46 -6.18 13.40 10.35
CA VAL A 46 -5.10 13.96 11.17
C VAL A 46 -4.10 14.70 10.30
N TYR A 47 -3.72 14.10 9.18
CA TYR A 47 -2.71 14.63 8.27
C TYR A 47 -3.28 15.10 6.92
N LEU A 48 -4.61 15.16 6.77
CA LEU A 48 -5.28 15.45 5.50
C LEU A 48 -4.75 16.75 4.85
N ASP A 49 -4.82 17.87 5.56
CA ASP A 49 -4.36 19.17 5.04
C ASP A 49 -2.87 19.15 4.64
N GLU A 50 -2.02 18.46 5.42
CA GLU A 50 -0.58 18.37 5.15
C GLU A 50 -0.29 17.48 3.95
N ILE A 51 -1.06 16.41 3.75
CA ILE A 51 -0.99 15.54 2.57
C ILE A 51 -1.47 16.29 1.32
N GLU A 52 -2.59 17.01 1.38
CA GLU A 52 -3.09 17.81 0.25
C GLU A 52 -2.09 18.90 -0.16
N ASP A 53 -1.52 19.62 0.82
CA ASP A 53 -0.47 20.63 0.57
C ASP A 53 0.78 19.99 -0.08
N HIS A 54 1.16 18.78 0.36
CA HIS A 54 2.30 18.03 -0.18
C HIS A 54 2.05 17.59 -1.63
N LEU A 55 0.86 17.06 -1.92
CA LEU A 55 0.43 16.69 -3.27
C LEU A 55 0.42 17.91 -4.19
N ALA A 56 -0.19 19.02 -3.74
CA ALA A 56 -0.25 20.27 -4.51
C ALA A 56 1.14 20.84 -4.82
N LYS A 57 2.08 20.72 -3.88
CA LYS A 57 3.45 21.22 -4.03
C LYS A 57 4.26 20.44 -5.07
N TYR A 58 4.17 19.11 -5.08
CA TYR A 58 5.07 18.27 -5.88
C TYR A 58 4.44 17.64 -7.13
N ILE A 59 3.12 17.48 -7.13
CA ILE A 59 2.38 16.86 -8.23
C ILE A 59 1.39 17.87 -8.82
N ALA A 60 0.25 18.06 -8.15
CA ALA A 60 -0.82 19.00 -8.46
C ALA A 60 -1.91 18.93 -7.37
N GLU A 61 -2.80 19.92 -7.35
CA GLU A 61 -4.02 19.86 -6.50
C GLU A 61 -4.92 18.70 -6.95
N PRO A 62 -5.49 17.92 -6.01
CA PRO A 62 -6.48 16.89 -6.33
C PRO A 62 -7.71 17.45 -7.06
N ASP A 63 -8.15 16.77 -8.12
CA ASP A 63 -9.34 17.08 -8.89
C ASP A 63 -10.63 16.59 -8.21
N LEU A 64 -10.56 15.45 -7.53
CA LEU A 64 -11.69 14.78 -6.88
C LEU A 64 -11.17 13.90 -5.74
N VAL A 65 -12.00 13.70 -4.71
CA VAL A 65 -11.73 12.78 -3.61
C VAL A 65 -12.81 11.70 -3.57
N PHE A 66 -12.41 10.44 -3.62
CA PHE A 66 -13.30 9.28 -3.48
C PHE A 66 -13.40 8.88 -2.01
N HIS A 67 -14.38 9.44 -1.31
CA HIS A 67 -14.56 9.18 0.10
C HIS A 67 -14.89 7.72 0.40
N GLU A 68 -14.32 7.21 1.49
CA GLU A 68 -14.76 5.94 2.05
C GLU A 68 -16.07 6.12 2.82
N ILE A 69 -17.07 5.30 2.50
CA ILE A 69 -18.40 5.45 3.09
C ILE A 69 -18.42 4.90 4.53
N ILE A 70 -17.69 3.81 4.79
CA ILE A 70 -17.65 3.13 6.09
C ILE A 70 -16.27 2.50 6.28
N SER A 71 -15.62 2.82 7.39
CA SER A 71 -14.44 2.09 7.88
C SER A 71 -14.32 2.29 9.38
N GLU A 72 -14.05 1.21 10.11
CA GLU A 72 -14.05 1.18 11.57
C GLU A 72 -12.73 1.68 12.17
N LEU A 73 -11.62 1.50 11.44
CA LEU A 73 -10.27 1.69 11.97
C LEU A 73 -9.64 3.00 11.52
N VAL A 74 -9.72 3.28 10.22
CA VAL A 74 -9.17 4.48 9.58
C VAL A 74 -10.07 4.91 8.43
N HIS A 75 -10.34 6.19 8.29
CA HIS A 75 -11.14 6.71 7.18
C HIS A 75 -10.23 6.91 5.96
N ILE A 76 -10.36 6.07 4.93
CA ILE A 76 -9.48 6.15 3.75
C ILE A 76 -10.12 6.91 2.61
N ASP A 77 -9.64 8.12 2.40
CA ASP A 77 -9.93 8.90 1.21
C ASP A 77 -8.93 8.56 0.10
N VAL A 78 -9.38 8.64 -1.15
CA VAL A 78 -8.51 8.50 -2.33
C VAL A 78 -8.59 9.76 -3.18
N HIS A 79 -7.51 10.52 -3.18
CA HIS A 79 -7.31 11.73 -3.98
C HIS A 79 -7.01 11.35 -5.43
N TRP A 80 -7.72 11.93 -6.37
CA TRP A 80 -7.47 11.77 -7.80
C TRP A 80 -6.88 13.05 -8.37
N ILE A 81 -5.69 12.93 -8.96
CA ILE A 81 -5.03 13.95 -9.76
C ILE A 81 -5.09 13.51 -11.22
N LYS A 82 -5.68 14.36 -12.08
CA LYS A 82 -5.80 14.08 -13.52
C LYS A 82 -4.47 14.26 -14.27
N PRO A 83 -4.34 13.66 -15.47
CA PRO A 83 -3.20 13.87 -16.33
C PRO A 83 -2.94 15.35 -16.61
N THR A 84 -1.69 15.75 -16.46
CA THR A 84 -1.17 17.08 -16.81
C THR A 84 -0.04 16.95 -17.83
N ALA A 85 0.51 18.08 -18.27
CA ALA A 85 1.66 18.07 -19.17
C ALA A 85 2.94 17.50 -18.51
N ASN A 86 3.09 17.67 -17.19
CA ASN A 86 4.26 17.18 -16.45
C ASN A 86 4.09 15.70 -16.05
N TYR A 87 2.86 15.32 -15.68
CA TYR A 87 2.48 13.96 -15.33
C TYR A 87 1.33 13.52 -16.22
N PRO A 88 1.59 12.93 -17.41
CA PRO A 88 0.57 12.55 -18.37
C PRO A 88 -0.13 11.23 -17.98
N TYR A 89 -0.44 11.07 -16.70
CA TYR A 89 -1.00 9.87 -16.07
C TYR A 89 -2.05 10.27 -15.05
N ASN A 90 -3.00 9.38 -14.77
CA ASN A 90 -3.87 9.53 -13.61
C ASN A 90 -3.09 9.10 -12.37
N ILE A 91 -3.11 9.90 -11.31
CA ILE A 91 -2.46 9.56 -10.04
C ILE A 91 -3.54 9.49 -8.98
N LEU A 92 -3.59 8.37 -8.27
CA LEU A 92 -4.48 8.16 -7.13
C LEU A 92 -3.63 8.01 -5.88
N VAL A 93 -3.94 8.75 -4.81
CA VAL A 93 -3.17 8.72 -3.56
C VAL A 93 -4.12 8.62 -2.38
N THR A 94 -3.81 7.79 -1.40
CA THR A 94 -4.60 7.70 -0.17
C THR A 94 -4.34 8.87 0.77
N SER A 95 -5.32 9.19 1.59
CA SER A 95 -5.10 9.88 2.86
C SER A 95 -5.90 9.19 3.96
N GLY A 96 -5.32 9.12 5.15
CA GLY A 96 -5.94 8.55 6.35
C GLY A 96 -5.34 7.22 6.77
N MET A 97 -4.57 6.54 5.91
CA MET A 97 -3.77 5.38 6.31
C MET A 97 -2.77 5.76 7.40
N SER A 98 -2.18 6.95 7.24
CA SER A 98 -1.18 7.53 8.12
C SER A 98 -1.75 8.12 9.41
N ASP A 99 -3.08 8.25 9.57
CA ASP A 99 -3.69 8.85 10.77
C ASP A 99 -3.38 8.03 12.04
N LEU A 100 -3.25 6.71 11.90
CA LEU A 100 -2.80 5.82 12.97
C LEU A 100 -1.43 5.22 12.63
N PRO A 101 -0.55 5.03 13.63
CA PRO A 101 0.72 4.34 13.39
C PRO A 101 0.46 2.85 13.11
N MET A 102 1.14 2.33 12.09
CA MET A 102 1.26 0.91 11.79
C MET A 102 2.08 0.18 12.85
N ASN A 103 1.91 -1.14 12.94
CA ASN A 103 2.64 -1.96 13.91
C ASN A 103 3.97 -2.46 13.30
N VAL A 104 4.99 -1.60 13.34
CA VAL A 104 6.35 -1.92 12.88
C VAL A 104 7.08 -2.76 13.95
N PRO A 105 7.74 -3.88 13.58
CA PRO A 105 8.50 -4.70 14.54
C PRO A 105 9.61 -3.92 15.24
N GLU A 106 9.85 -4.23 16.52
CA GLU A 106 10.87 -3.57 17.34
C GLU A 106 12.30 -3.83 16.82
N GLU A 107 12.49 -4.86 16.01
CA GLU A 107 13.77 -5.23 15.40
C GLU A 107 14.15 -4.33 14.20
N ILE A 108 13.21 -3.51 13.70
CA ILE A 108 13.49 -2.55 12.64
C ILE A 108 14.18 -1.32 13.27
N ASP A 109 15.40 -1.05 12.82
CA ASP A 109 16.11 0.16 13.18
C ASP A 109 15.31 1.40 12.74
N ASP A 110 15.24 2.41 13.61
CA ASP A 110 14.48 3.66 13.37
C ASP A 110 13.01 3.42 13.02
N LYS A 111 12.36 2.44 13.68
CA LYS A 111 10.98 2.04 13.40
C LYS A 111 9.99 3.22 13.30
N GLN A 112 10.21 4.31 14.05
CA GLN A 112 9.37 5.50 14.04
C GLN A 112 9.29 6.15 12.64
N ALA A 113 10.35 6.02 11.84
CA ALA A 113 10.37 6.48 10.46
C ALA A 113 9.43 5.69 9.54
N TYR A 114 8.98 4.49 9.95
CA TYR A 114 8.15 3.59 9.14
C TYR A 114 6.74 3.39 9.71
N GLU A 115 6.41 4.03 10.83
CA GLU A 115 5.10 3.87 11.49
C GLU A 115 3.96 4.47 10.66
N ARG A 116 4.22 5.36 9.68
CA ARG A 116 3.16 5.99 8.89
C ARG A 116 3.50 5.99 7.40
N ALA A 117 2.47 5.73 6.60
CA ALA A 117 2.58 5.71 5.15
C ALA A 117 1.25 6.08 4.49
N GLU A 118 1.34 6.51 3.24
CA GLU A 118 0.23 6.57 2.29
C GLU A 118 0.60 5.78 1.02
N LEU A 119 -0.42 5.27 0.34
CA LEU A 119 -0.27 4.49 -0.87
C LEU A 119 -0.69 5.29 -2.09
N MET A 120 -0.05 5.04 -3.22
CA MET A 120 -0.45 5.60 -4.50
C MET A 120 -0.43 4.59 -5.63
N VAL A 121 -1.17 4.88 -6.69
CA VAL A 121 -1.09 4.14 -7.96
C VAL A 121 -1.08 5.13 -9.12
N VAL A 122 -0.27 4.83 -10.12
CA VAL A 122 -0.15 5.62 -11.35
C VAL A 122 -0.79 4.83 -12.48
N LEU A 123 -1.82 5.41 -13.11
CA LEU A 123 -2.63 4.77 -14.13
C LEU A 123 -2.49 5.50 -15.47
N PRO A 124 -2.65 4.80 -16.61
CA PRO A 124 -2.67 5.43 -17.93
C PRO A 124 -3.67 6.59 -18.02
N ALA A 125 -3.37 7.60 -18.85
CA ALA A 125 -4.22 8.78 -18.99
C ALA A 125 -5.66 8.46 -19.44
N ASP A 126 -5.84 7.35 -20.14
CA ASP A 126 -7.12 6.88 -20.69
C ASP A 126 -7.85 5.88 -19.78
N TRP A 127 -7.30 5.57 -18.60
CA TRP A 127 -7.98 4.76 -17.57
C TRP A 127 -9.34 5.35 -17.22
N LYS A 128 -10.34 4.48 -17.02
CA LYS A 128 -11.71 4.89 -16.76
C LYS A 128 -11.90 5.08 -15.25
N ILE A 129 -12.16 6.33 -14.84
CA ILE A 129 -12.26 6.75 -13.44
C ILE A 129 -13.56 7.52 -13.27
N GLY A 130 -14.40 7.08 -12.34
CA GLY A 130 -15.70 7.69 -12.05
C GLY A 130 -16.66 6.69 -11.41
N GLU A 131 -17.73 7.19 -10.79
CA GLU A 131 -18.72 6.34 -10.09
C GLU A 131 -19.42 5.33 -11.02
N GLU A 132 -19.68 5.72 -12.27
CA GLU A 132 -20.29 4.84 -13.28
C GLU A 132 -19.27 3.83 -13.81
N GLU A 133 -18.04 4.28 -14.10
CA GLU A 133 -16.94 3.45 -14.60
C GLU A 133 -16.50 2.39 -13.58
N PHE A 134 -16.55 2.73 -12.29
CA PHE A 134 -16.21 1.83 -11.19
C PHE A 134 -17.28 0.78 -10.88
N GLN A 135 -18.39 0.75 -11.61
CA GLN A 135 -19.27 -0.43 -11.61
C GLN A 135 -18.64 -1.64 -12.32
N ASP A 136 -17.58 -1.43 -13.10
CA ASP A 136 -16.76 -2.47 -13.71
C ASP A 136 -15.48 -2.70 -12.90
N ASP A 137 -15.32 -3.91 -12.37
CA ASP A 137 -14.16 -4.31 -11.57
C ASP A 137 -12.83 -4.14 -12.32
N ASN A 138 -12.83 -4.21 -13.66
CA ASN A 138 -11.62 -3.98 -14.47
C ASN A 138 -11.09 -2.54 -14.34
N ASN A 139 -11.96 -1.59 -14.00
CA ASN A 139 -11.59 -0.19 -13.78
C ASN A 139 -11.39 0.12 -12.29
N TYR A 140 -12.14 -0.55 -11.42
CA TYR A 140 -12.21 -0.25 -9.98
C TYR A 140 -11.10 -0.90 -9.15
N TRP A 141 -10.52 -2.02 -9.60
CA TRP A 141 -9.52 -2.76 -8.82
C TRP A 141 -8.37 -1.89 -8.25
N PRO A 142 -7.84 -0.83 -8.92
CA PRO A 142 -6.77 -0.03 -8.33
C PRO A 142 -7.23 0.70 -7.07
N VAL A 143 -8.44 1.29 -7.10
CA VAL A 143 -9.04 1.98 -5.94
C VAL A 143 -9.37 0.97 -4.84
N TYR A 144 -9.91 -0.19 -5.22
CA TYR A 144 -10.17 -1.27 -4.27
C TYR A 144 -8.91 -1.68 -3.50
N PHE A 145 -7.79 -1.90 -4.21
CA PHE A 145 -6.54 -2.31 -3.57
C PHE A 145 -5.90 -1.19 -2.75
N LEU A 146 -5.95 0.07 -3.20
CA LEU A 146 -5.51 1.21 -2.37
C LEU A 146 -6.23 1.21 -1.02
N LYS A 147 -7.57 1.14 -1.04
CA LYS A 147 -8.40 1.14 0.16
C LYS A 147 -8.14 -0.09 1.05
N ARG A 148 -8.09 -1.28 0.44
CA ARG A 148 -7.81 -2.53 1.16
C ARG A 148 -6.44 -2.52 1.83
N LEU A 149 -5.39 -2.13 1.12
CA LEU A 149 -4.03 -2.12 1.64
C LEU A 149 -3.82 -0.99 2.66
N ALA A 150 -4.49 0.14 2.53
CA ALA A 150 -4.45 1.21 3.53
C ALA A 150 -5.03 0.79 4.90
N ARG A 151 -6.05 -0.07 4.92
CA ARG A 151 -6.59 -0.63 6.17
C ARG A 151 -5.81 -1.81 6.72
N PHE A 152 -5.12 -2.54 5.85
CA PHE A 152 -4.46 -3.80 6.16
C PHE A 152 -3.52 -3.75 7.40
N PRO A 153 -2.64 -2.75 7.57
CA PRO A 153 -1.83 -2.61 8.79
C PRO A 153 -2.65 -2.58 10.07
N HIS A 154 -3.79 -1.92 10.03
CA HIS A 154 -4.63 -1.64 11.19
C HIS A 154 -5.52 -2.83 11.55
N GLU A 155 -6.05 -3.50 10.53
CA GLU A 155 -6.85 -4.72 10.65
C GLU A 155 -6.02 -5.88 11.21
N TYR A 156 -4.82 -6.08 10.66
CA TYR A 156 -3.98 -7.25 10.96
C TYR A 156 -2.86 -6.97 11.97
N LYS A 157 -2.80 -5.75 12.52
CA LYS A 157 -1.74 -5.29 13.45
C LYS A 157 -0.35 -5.56 12.88
N THR A 158 -0.14 -5.04 11.68
CA THR A 158 1.09 -5.17 10.90
C THR A 158 1.52 -3.82 10.32
N TRP A 159 2.45 -3.83 9.38
CA TRP A 159 2.98 -2.66 8.68
C TRP A 159 3.20 -2.95 7.20
N LEU A 160 3.24 -1.88 6.41
CA LEU A 160 3.55 -1.91 4.98
C LEU A 160 4.75 -1.02 4.71
N GLY A 161 5.67 -1.49 3.88
CA GLY A 161 6.90 -0.76 3.57
C GLY A 161 7.59 -1.27 2.31
N TYR A 162 8.79 -0.75 2.07
CA TYR A 162 9.62 -1.09 0.90
C TYR A 162 9.72 -2.60 0.68
N GLY A 163 9.47 -3.04 -0.56
CA GLY A 163 9.65 -4.41 -0.99
C GLY A 163 8.61 -5.40 -0.45
N HIS A 164 7.61 -4.94 0.30
CA HIS A 164 6.51 -5.81 0.71
C HIS A 164 5.67 -6.21 -0.50
N THR A 165 5.32 -7.50 -0.57
CA THR A 165 4.46 -8.08 -1.60
C THR A 165 3.23 -8.68 -0.94
N ILE A 166 2.04 -8.26 -1.38
CA ILE A 166 0.76 -8.68 -0.83
C ILE A 166 -0.01 -9.44 -1.91
N PRO A 167 -0.16 -10.76 -1.79
CA PRO A 167 -0.90 -11.54 -2.77
C PRO A 167 -2.40 -11.31 -2.66
N ASN A 168 -3.09 -11.38 -3.80
CA ASN A 168 -4.54 -11.38 -3.83
C ASN A 168 -5.07 -12.75 -3.36
N GLY A 169 -5.36 -12.84 -2.08
CA GLY A 169 -5.68 -14.13 -1.46
C GLY A 169 -4.44 -15.01 -1.29
N MET A 170 -4.63 -16.23 -0.80
CA MET A 170 -3.51 -17.12 -0.47
C MET A 170 -2.73 -17.60 -1.70
N GLU A 171 -3.42 -17.78 -2.82
CA GLU A 171 -2.85 -18.37 -4.04
C GLU A 171 -2.40 -17.32 -5.06
N ALA A 172 -2.40 -16.03 -4.69
CA ALA A 172 -2.18 -14.90 -5.61
C ALA A 172 -3.13 -14.98 -6.82
N GLU A 173 -4.43 -15.02 -6.52
CA GLU A 173 -5.50 -15.09 -7.52
C GLU A 173 -5.46 -13.89 -8.47
N GLU A 174 -5.84 -14.13 -9.72
CA GLU A 174 -5.83 -13.09 -10.75
C GLU A 174 -6.68 -11.87 -10.33
N ILE A 175 -6.08 -10.68 -10.48
CA ILE A 175 -6.73 -9.41 -10.22
C ILE A 175 -7.47 -8.98 -11.49
N ALA A 176 -8.79 -8.94 -11.40
CA ALA A 176 -9.67 -8.67 -12.53
C ALA A 176 -9.34 -9.60 -13.72
N ASN A 177 -8.96 -9.06 -14.87
CA ASN A 177 -8.53 -9.83 -16.05
C ASN A 177 -7.13 -9.40 -16.54
N THR A 178 -6.21 -9.16 -15.60
CA THR A 178 -4.88 -8.58 -15.88
C THR A 178 -3.74 -9.60 -15.88
N GLY A 179 -3.98 -10.81 -15.37
CA GLY A 179 -2.95 -11.79 -15.04
C GLY A 179 -2.09 -11.45 -13.81
N PHE A 180 -2.15 -10.23 -13.27
CA PHE A 180 -1.46 -9.88 -12.02
C PHE A 180 -2.11 -10.60 -10.84
N GLY A 181 -1.30 -10.99 -9.85
CA GLY A 181 -1.77 -11.72 -8.67
C GLY A 181 -1.38 -11.06 -7.35
N CYS A 182 -0.49 -10.07 -7.37
CA CYS A 182 0.07 -9.48 -6.15
C CYS A 182 0.29 -7.97 -6.32
N MET A 183 0.35 -7.27 -5.19
CA MET A 183 0.80 -5.88 -5.12
C MET A 183 2.17 -5.79 -4.47
N LEU A 184 3.15 -5.22 -5.18
CA LEU A 184 4.46 -4.86 -4.66
C LEU A 184 4.46 -3.38 -4.24
N LEU A 185 5.07 -3.06 -3.10
CA LEU A 185 5.22 -1.69 -2.62
C LEU A 185 6.65 -1.21 -2.78
N LEU A 186 6.84 -0.12 -3.52
CA LEU A 186 8.12 0.58 -3.67
C LEU A 186 7.90 2.09 -3.53
N PRO A 187 8.91 2.87 -3.16
CA PRO A 187 8.90 4.31 -3.39
C PRO A 187 8.59 4.59 -4.86
N PRO A 188 7.79 5.61 -5.20
CA PRO A 188 7.56 6.03 -6.58
C PRO A 188 8.88 6.21 -7.34
N MET A 189 9.01 5.56 -8.51
CA MET A 189 10.26 5.44 -9.28
C MET A 189 10.25 6.31 -10.56
N LEU A 190 9.08 6.72 -11.05
CA LEU A 190 8.98 7.76 -12.07
C LEU A 190 9.59 9.06 -11.55
N SER A 191 9.75 10.05 -12.44
CA SER A 191 10.40 11.34 -12.13
C SER A 191 9.59 12.26 -11.20
N PHE A 192 9.08 11.71 -10.10
CA PHE A 192 8.67 12.44 -8.92
C PHE A 192 9.91 13.06 -8.26
N ASN A 193 9.71 14.17 -7.57
CA ASN A 193 10.77 14.80 -6.79
C ASN A 193 11.14 13.88 -5.61
N GLU A 194 12.41 13.70 -5.27
CA GLU A 194 12.82 12.93 -4.08
C GLU A 194 12.17 13.49 -2.80
N GLU A 195 11.97 14.81 -2.72
CA GLU A 195 11.28 15.46 -1.60
C GLU A 195 9.78 15.14 -1.51
N PHE A 196 9.19 14.48 -2.52
CA PHE A 196 7.82 13.98 -2.48
C PHE A 196 7.71 12.65 -1.71
N LEU A 197 8.77 11.85 -1.69
CA LEU A 197 8.71 10.48 -1.15
C LEU A 197 8.39 10.44 0.35
N GLU A 198 8.67 11.53 1.06
CA GLU A 198 8.43 11.67 2.49
C GLU A 198 7.80 13.03 2.83
N LEU A 199 6.78 13.02 3.68
CA LEU A 199 6.20 14.20 4.30
C LEU A 199 6.61 14.27 5.78
N GLN A 200 7.29 15.35 6.14
CA GLN A 200 7.60 15.70 7.53
C GLN A 200 6.42 16.48 8.12
N THR A 201 5.70 15.89 9.06
CA THR A 201 4.49 16.49 9.62
C THR A 201 4.81 17.53 10.70
N LYS A 202 3.90 18.46 10.96
CA LYS A 202 4.06 19.52 11.97
C LYS A 202 4.26 19.00 13.39
N ASP A 203 3.70 17.83 13.70
CA ASP A 203 3.83 17.15 14.99
C ASP A 203 5.08 16.25 15.09
N GLY A 204 5.91 16.20 14.04
CA GLY A 204 7.22 15.55 14.03
C GLY A 204 7.22 14.08 13.61
N ASN A 205 6.15 13.60 12.98
CA ASN A 205 6.12 12.28 12.34
C ASN A 205 6.63 12.36 10.89
N ILE A 206 6.93 11.18 10.33
CA ILE A 206 7.29 11.00 8.92
C ILE A 206 6.21 10.15 8.26
N ILE A 207 5.67 10.61 7.14
CA ILE A 207 4.74 9.85 6.30
C ILE A 207 5.46 9.48 5.01
N ASN A 208 5.61 8.17 4.77
CA ASN A 208 6.23 7.64 3.56
C ASN A 208 5.19 7.44 2.45
N PHE A 209 5.52 7.77 1.22
CA PHE A 209 4.67 7.48 0.06
C PHE A 209 5.18 6.24 -0.67
N TYR A 210 4.32 5.22 -0.80
CA TYR A 210 4.63 4.01 -1.56
C TYR A 210 3.71 3.86 -2.77
N ALA A 211 4.31 3.64 -3.93
CA ALA A 211 3.60 3.20 -5.11
C ALA A 211 3.24 1.71 -5.02
N MET A 212 1.99 1.41 -5.34
CA MET A 212 1.46 0.09 -5.53
C MET A 212 1.70 -0.37 -6.97
N ILE A 213 2.54 -1.38 -7.14
CA ILE A 213 2.91 -1.93 -8.44
C ILE A 213 2.29 -3.33 -8.56
N PRO A 214 1.36 -3.56 -9.49
CA PRO A 214 0.80 -4.89 -9.70
C PRO A 214 1.84 -5.81 -10.35
N VAL A 215 2.03 -6.99 -9.79
CA VAL A 215 3.00 -7.99 -10.24
C VAL A 215 2.37 -9.35 -10.46
N TYR A 216 2.93 -10.11 -11.38
CA TYR A 216 2.52 -11.49 -11.62
C TYR A 216 2.93 -12.37 -10.43
N LYS A 217 2.24 -13.50 -10.25
CA LYS A 217 2.60 -14.47 -9.22
C LYS A 217 4.04 -14.96 -9.40
N GLU A 218 4.47 -15.20 -10.63
CA GLU A 218 5.84 -15.65 -10.93
C GLU A 218 6.90 -14.59 -10.58
N GLU A 219 6.57 -13.31 -10.69
CA GLU A 219 7.47 -12.20 -10.29
C GLU A 219 7.58 -12.11 -8.77
N MET A 220 6.46 -12.28 -8.05
CA MET A 220 6.49 -12.42 -6.59
C MET A 220 7.33 -13.64 -6.18
N ASP A 221 7.07 -14.82 -6.76
CA ASP A 221 7.79 -16.06 -6.45
C ASP A 221 9.30 -15.87 -6.69
N PHE A 222 9.68 -15.27 -7.83
CA PHE A 222 11.08 -14.93 -8.12
C PHE A 222 11.69 -14.01 -7.07
N LYS A 223 10.97 -12.95 -6.65
CA LYS A 223 11.44 -12.04 -5.59
C LYS A 223 11.58 -12.76 -4.24
N LEU A 224 10.71 -13.71 -3.92
CA LEU A 224 10.84 -14.51 -2.70
C LEU A 224 12.07 -15.43 -2.77
N GLU A 225 12.44 -15.93 -3.96
CA GLU A 225 13.60 -16.80 -4.18
C GLU A 225 14.93 -16.04 -4.26
N GLU A 226 14.99 -14.97 -5.04
CA GLU A 226 16.22 -14.27 -5.44
C GLU A 226 16.38 -12.88 -4.81
N GLY A 227 15.32 -12.33 -4.22
CA GLY A 227 15.32 -11.05 -3.51
C GLY A 227 14.73 -9.88 -4.31
N THR A 228 14.48 -8.76 -3.62
CA THR A 228 13.88 -7.56 -4.22
C THR A 228 14.77 -6.97 -5.31
N ASP A 229 16.07 -6.78 -5.04
CA ASP A 229 17.00 -6.14 -5.98
C ASP A 229 17.09 -6.90 -7.30
N ALA A 230 17.09 -8.25 -7.26
CA ALA A 230 17.10 -9.08 -8.46
C ALA A 230 15.83 -8.90 -9.31
N LEU A 231 14.66 -8.69 -8.68
CA LEU A 231 13.44 -8.37 -9.41
C LEU A 231 13.50 -6.96 -10.01
N LEU A 232 14.06 -5.99 -9.27
CA LEU A 232 14.22 -4.62 -9.76
C LEU A 232 15.17 -4.54 -10.97
N ASP A 233 16.25 -5.33 -10.98
CA ASP A 233 17.14 -5.45 -12.15
C ASP A 233 16.37 -5.90 -13.41
N LEU A 234 15.41 -6.83 -13.27
CA LEU A 234 14.54 -7.24 -14.37
C LEU A 234 13.55 -6.14 -14.75
N PHE A 235 13.01 -5.40 -13.79
CA PHE A 235 12.12 -4.28 -14.09
C PHE A 235 12.86 -3.20 -14.88
N ASP A 236 14.10 -2.88 -14.52
CA ASP A 236 14.94 -1.94 -15.25
C ASP A 236 15.25 -2.43 -16.67
N GLU A 237 15.56 -3.72 -16.86
CA GLU A 237 15.81 -4.30 -18.20
C GLU A 237 14.60 -4.17 -19.14
N TYR A 238 13.39 -4.33 -18.59
CA TYR A 238 12.13 -4.28 -19.35
C TYR A 238 11.42 -2.92 -19.32
N GLY A 239 11.97 -1.94 -18.60
CA GLY A 239 11.39 -0.60 -18.46
C GLY A 239 10.08 -0.57 -17.67
N ILE A 240 9.92 -1.46 -16.69
CA ILE A 240 8.76 -1.53 -15.81
C ILE A 240 8.89 -0.46 -14.72
N SER A 241 7.81 0.29 -14.49
CA SER A 241 7.71 1.31 -13.44
C SER A 241 6.40 1.13 -12.65
N GLU A 242 6.06 2.06 -11.78
CA GLU A 242 4.77 2.09 -11.10
C GLU A 242 3.58 2.49 -12.00
N LEU A 243 3.83 2.93 -13.24
CA LEU A 243 2.77 3.10 -14.21
C LEU A 243 2.17 1.73 -14.54
N VAL A 244 0.89 1.56 -14.22
CA VAL A 244 0.15 0.34 -14.52
C VAL A 244 0.05 0.16 -16.03
N ASP A 245 0.64 -0.91 -16.53
CA ASP A 245 0.49 -1.41 -17.88
C ASP A 245 -0.02 -2.86 -17.80
N ILE A 246 -1.31 -3.05 -18.06
CA ILE A 246 -1.96 -4.38 -18.00
C ILE A 246 -1.53 -5.32 -19.12
N ASP A 247 -0.91 -4.79 -20.17
CA ASP A 247 -0.44 -5.55 -21.33
C ASP A 247 1.07 -5.84 -21.28
N ARG A 248 1.77 -5.42 -20.21
CA ARG A 248 3.22 -5.62 -20.05
C ARG A 248 3.57 -7.12 -19.99
N PRO A 249 4.77 -7.52 -20.44
CA PRO A 249 5.20 -8.90 -20.27
C PRO A 249 5.42 -9.24 -18.79
N ASN A 250 5.17 -10.50 -18.44
CA ASN A 250 5.66 -11.11 -17.22
C ASN A 250 7.16 -11.44 -17.40
N VAL A 251 8.04 -10.77 -16.64
CA VAL A 251 9.50 -10.89 -16.81
C VAL A 251 10.07 -12.20 -16.27
N CYS A 252 9.24 -12.96 -15.54
CA CYS A 252 9.59 -14.26 -14.96
C CYS A 252 8.87 -15.43 -15.65
N ARG A 253 8.15 -15.18 -16.76
CA ARG A 253 7.45 -16.23 -17.51
C ARG A 253 8.41 -17.02 -18.38
N LYS A 254 8.37 -18.35 -18.25
CA LYS A 254 9.14 -19.30 -19.07
C LYS A 254 8.55 -19.51 -20.45
#